data_AF-R6J7V0-F1
#
_entry.id   AF-R6J7V0-F1
#
_cell.length_a   1.000
_cell.length_b   1.000
_cell.length_c   1.000
_cell.angle_alpha   90.00
_cell.angle_beta   90.00
_cell.angle_gamma   90.00
#
_symmetry.space_group_name_H-M   'P 1'
#
loop_
_entity.id
_entity.type
_entity.pdbx_description
1 polymer ?
#
loop_
_entity_poly.entity_id
_entity_poly.type
_entity_poly.pdbx_seq_one_letter_code
_entity_poly.pdbx_strand_id
1 'polypeptide(L)'
;MKNFIKNQKGFTLVELVVVIAIIGILAGMAIPRFLDATASARGAKVVADMRTIQSAEMIYFAKYSKYPTANTDTDFTDLVQGGWPLPPAGNIIVAPTMSNNTNAKPYEGTIASGATYKYTGTGVEPGNLTVTVGSNDVTLTQLLQGTTTTPTP
;
A
#
# COMPACT_ATOMS: atom_id res chain seq x y z
N MET A 1 -25.54 39.85 -50.02
CA MET A 1 -24.81 39.29 -48.87
C MET A 1 -24.37 37.88 -49.24
N LYS A 2 -23.06 37.58 -49.22
CA LYS A 2 -22.50 36.31 -49.70
C LYS A 2 -22.40 35.35 -48.51
N ASN A 3 -23.24 34.33 -48.47
CA ASN A 3 -23.24 33.33 -47.39
C ASN A 3 -22.10 32.33 -47.60
N PHE A 4 -21.09 32.39 -46.72
CA PHE A 4 -20.05 31.38 -46.61
C PHE A 4 -20.63 30.14 -45.93
N ILE A 5 -21.17 29.19 -46.70
CA ILE A 5 -21.46 27.85 -46.18
C ILE A 5 -20.09 27.20 -45.90
N LYS A 6 -19.67 27.20 -44.64
CA LYS A 6 -18.48 26.50 -44.18
C LYS A 6 -18.73 25.00 -44.35
N ASN A 7 -17.92 24.36 -45.17
CA ASN A 7 -17.95 22.92 -45.41
C ASN A 7 -17.52 22.18 -44.13
N GLN A 8 -18.44 21.93 -43.20
CA GLN A 8 -18.16 21.17 -41.99
C GLN A 8 -18.03 19.69 -42.37
N LYS A 9 -16.78 19.19 -42.45
CA LYS A 9 -16.52 17.75 -42.58
C LYS A 9 -16.97 17.08 -41.28
N GLY A 10 -18.02 16.25 -41.37
CA GLY A 10 -18.45 15.40 -40.26
C GLY A 10 -17.44 14.28 -40.00
N PHE A 11 -17.41 13.78 -38.76
CA PHE A 11 -16.61 12.62 -38.37
C PHE A 11 -17.10 11.37 -39.10
N THR A 12 -16.20 10.58 -39.67
CA THR A 12 -16.59 9.30 -40.29
C THR A 12 -16.78 8.23 -39.23
N LEU A 13 -17.71 7.30 -39.47
CA LEU A 13 -17.89 6.13 -38.59
C LEU A 13 -16.61 5.29 -38.52
N VAL A 14 -15.84 5.23 -39.60
CA VAL A 14 -14.57 4.49 -39.67
C VAL A 14 -13.51 5.13 -38.77
N GLU A 15 -13.40 6.46 -38.73
CA GLU A 15 -12.49 7.16 -37.82
C GLU A 15 -12.84 6.86 -36.36
N LEU A 16 -14.13 6.84 -36.01
CA LEU A 16 -14.54 6.54 -34.65
C LEU A 16 -14.28 5.08 -34.26
N VAL A 17 -14.53 4.14 -35.19
CA VAL A 17 -14.30 2.70 -34.96
C VAL A 17 -12.82 2.38 -34.79
N VAL A 18 -11.93 2.98 -35.59
CA VAL A 18 -10.48 2.75 -35.46
C VAL A 18 -9.96 3.32 -34.13
N VAL A 19 -10.46 4.48 -33.69
CA VAL A 19 -10.04 5.09 -32.42
C VAL A 19 -10.42 4.22 -31.22
N ILE A 20 -11.66 3.76 -31.14
CA ILE A 20 -12.08 2.89 -30.02
C ILE A 20 -11.38 1.53 -30.06
N ALA A 21 -11.02 1.02 -31.25
CA ALA A 21 -10.25 -0.21 -31.38
C ALA A 21 -8.83 -0.05 -30.80
N ILE A 22 -8.15 1.05 -31.11
CA ILE A 22 -6.81 1.34 -30.57
C ILE A 22 -6.87 1.59 -29.05
N ILE A 23 -7.84 2.39 -28.58
CA ILE A 23 -8.03 2.62 -27.13
C ILE A 23 -8.34 1.30 -26.42
N GLY A 24 -9.14 0.41 -27.03
CA GLY A 24 -9.45 -0.91 -26.47
C GLY A 24 -8.18 -1.78 -26.27
N ILE A 25 -7.28 -1.81 -27.25
CA ILE A 25 -6.02 -2.56 -27.15
C ILE A 25 -5.13 -1.96 -26.05
N LEU A 26 -4.97 -0.63 -26.04
CA LEU A 26 -4.13 0.05 -25.05
C LEU A 26 -4.69 -0.12 -23.63
N ALA A 27 -6.01 0.03 -23.45
CA ALA A 27 -6.67 -0.17 -22.17
C ALA A 27 -6.54 -1.61 -21.68
N GLY A 28 -6.68 -2.60 -22.56
CA GLY A 28 -6.54 -4.02 -22.23
C GLY A 28 -5.17 -4.38 -21.64
N MET A 29 -4.09 -3.76 -22.13
CA MET A 29 -2.75 -3.96 -21.57
C MET A 29 -2.45 -3.07 -20.36
N ALA A 30 -2.97 -1.84 -20.34
CA ALA A 30 -2.62 -0.85 -19.31
C ALA A 30 -3.30 -1.11 -17.97
N ILE A 31 -4.57 -1.55 -17.96
CA ILE A 31 -5.35 -1.76 -16.74
C ILE A 31 -4.71 -2.77 -15.77
N PRO A 32 -4.34 -4.00 -16.17
CA PRO A 32 -3.76 -4.97 -15.23
C PRO A 32 -2.45 -4.44 -14.62
N ARG A 33 -1.58 -3.85 -15.44
CA ARG A 33 -0.33 -3.24 -14.96
C ARG A 33 -0.57 -2.09 -13.98
N PHE A 34 -1.60 -1.28 -14.22
CA PHE A 34 -1.95 -0.17 -13.33
C PHE A 34 -2.46 -0.67 -11.97
N LEU A 35 -3.23 -1.75 -11.94
CA LEU A 35 -3.70 -2.37 -10.69
C LEU A 35 -2.54 -2.89 -9.84
N ASP A 36 -1.59 -3.62 -10.44
CA ASP A 36 -0.41 -4.14 -9.74
C ASP A 36 0.51 -3.03 -9.24
N ALA A 37 0.71 -1.98 -10.05
CA ALA A 37 1.50 -0.82 -9.66
C ALA A 37 0.86 -0.07 -8.48
N THR A 38 -0.46 0.09 -8.50
CA THR A 38 -1.20 0.71 -7.39
C THR A 38 -1.11 -0.15 -6.14
N ALA A 39 -1.26 -1.47 -6.25
CA ALA A 39 -1.14 -2.38 -5.11
C ALA A 39 0.28 -2.38 -4.52
N SER A 40 1.30 -2.35 -5.37
CA SER A 40 2.71 -2.23 -4.95
C SER A 40 2.99 -0.90 -4.26
N ALA A 41 2.44 0.20 -4.77
CA ALA A 41 2.58 1.52 -4.16
C ALA A 41 1.92 1.58 -2.76
N ARG A 42 0.74 0.94 -2.61
CA ARG A 42 0.09 0.82 -1.30
C ARG A 42 0.91 -0.03 -0.33
N GLY A 43 1.46 -1.17 -0.78
CA GLY A 43 2.35 -2.00 0.02
C GLY A 43 3.61 -1.25 0.46
N ALA A 44 4.24 -0.48 -0.44
CA ALA A 44 5.39 0.36 -0.11
C ALA A 44 5.03 1.45 0.93
N LYS A 45 3.86 2.08 0.82
CA LYS A 45 3.36 3.02 1.83
C LYS A 45 3.19 2.34 3.18
N VAL A 46 2.61 1.15 3.23
CA VAL A 46 2.44 0.39 4.48
C VAL A 46 3.78 0.15 5.16
N VAL A 47 4.78 -0.31 4.41
CA VAL A 47 6.15 -0.52 4.91
C VAL A 47 6.78 0.79 5.41
N ALA A 48 6.61 1.90 4.69
CA ALA A 48 7.13 3.20 5.07
C ALA A 48 6.50 3.74 6.36
N ASP A 49 5.17 3.63 6.48
CA ASP A 49 4.42 4.02 7.67
C ASP A 49 4.89 3.20 8.89
N MET A 50 5.04 1.88 8.73
CA MET A 50 5.51 1.01 9.81
C MET A 50 6.94 1.33 10.26
N ARG A 51 7.85 1.64 9.32
CA ARG A 51 9.22 2.07 9.66
C ARG A 51 9.26 3.42 10.37
N THR A 52 8.34 4.32 10.02
CA THR A 52 8.20 5.61 10.70
C THR A 52 7.79 5.40 12.15
N ILE A 53 6.84 4.51 12.41
CA ILE A 53 6.39 4.15 13.76
C ILE A 53 7.52 3.45 14.55
N GLN A 54 8.26 2.52 13.95
CA GLN A 54 9.45 1.92 14.58
C GLN A 54 10.52 2.97 14.93
N SER A 55 10.67 4.01 14.12
CA SER A 55 11.59 5.12 14.43
C SER A 55 11.11 5.90 15.65
N ALA A 56 9.81 6.15 15.77
CA ALA A 56 9.22 6.77 16.96
C ALA A 56 9.40 5.90 18.22
N GLU A 57 9.30 4.58 18.09
CA GLU A 57 9.54 3.63 19.18
C GLU A 57 10.98 3.73 19.69
N MET A 58 11.97 3.79 18.79
CA MET A 58 13.37 3.98 19.17
C MET A 58 13.60 5.32 19.90
N ILE A 59 12.95 6.40 19.44
CA ILE A 59 13.01 7.71 20.11
C ILE A 59 12.37 7.64 21.51
N TYR A 60 11.24 6.94 21.64
CA TYR A 60 10.56 6.74 22.92
C TYR A 60 11.48 6.02 23.91
N PHE A 61 12.12 4.92 23.48
CA PHE A 61 13.08 4.21 24.32
C PHE A 61 14.27 5.08 24.73
N ALA A 62 14.81 5.88 23.79
CA ALA A 62 15.90 6.80 24.10
C ALA A 62 15.51 7.87 25.15
N LYS A 63 14.24 8.30 25.16
CA LYS A 63 13.73 9.33 26.08
C LYS A 63 13.37 8.77 27.46
N TYR A 64 12.76 7.59 27.51
CA TYR A 64 12.16 7.06 28.73
C TYR A 64 12.85 5.80 29.28
N SER A 65 13.86 5.27 28.58
CA SER A 65 14.57 4.02 28.91
C SER A 65 13.65 2.79 29.07
N LYS A 66 12.48 2.84 28.44
CA LYS A 66 11.46 1.79 28.40
C LYS A 66 10.74 1.86 27.07
N TYR A 67 10.15 0.76 26.62
CA TYR A 67 9.34 0.75 25.40
C TYR A 67 7.91 1.22 25.67
N PRO A 68 7.17 1.70 24.66
CA PRO A 68 5.73 1.89 24.79
C PRO A 68 5.03 0.55 25.06
N THR A 69 3.91 0.56 25.77
CA THR A 69 3.10 -0.64 26.04
C THR A 69 1.92 -0.80 25.08
N ALA A 70 1.41 0.30 24.55
CA ALA A 70 0.29 0.31 23.62
C ALA A 70 0.36 1.51 22.67
N ASN A 71 -0.38 1.42 21.57
CA ASN A 71 -0.61 2.53 20.65
C ASN A 71 -1.38 3.71 21.27
N THR A 72 -2.01 3.53 22.43
CA THR A 72 -2.74 4.58 23.16
C THR A 72 -1.88 5.36 24.16
N ASP A 73 -0.59 5.02 24.30
CA ASP A 73 0.35 5.83 25.07
C ASP A 73 0.48 7.21 24.41
N THR A 74 0.18 8.26 25.18
CA THR A 74 0.15 9.65 24.69
C THR A 74 1.54 10.13 24.28
N ASP A 75 2.56 9.81 25.09
CA ASP A 75 3.94 10.16 24.80
C ASP A 75 4.44 9.47 23.53
N PHE A 76 3.99 8.24 23.28
CA PHE A 76 4.33 7.52 22.06
C PHE A 76 3.59 8.08 20.84
N THR A 77 2.30 8.37 20.99
CA THR A 77 1.47 8.92 19.90
C THR A 77 2.00 10.27 19.42
N ASP A 78 2.47 11.12 20.33
CA ASP A 78 3.05 12.42 20.00
C ASP A 78 4.34 12.30 19.16
N LEU A 79 5.10 11.21 19.35
CA LEU A 79 6.32 10.95 18.58
C LEU A 79 6.05 10.47 17.15
N VAL A 80 4.87 9.92 16.88
CA VAL A 80 4.43 9.55 15.52
C VAL A 80 3.87 10.79 14.80
N GLN A 81 4.67 11.85 14.68
CA GLN A 81 4.40 13.07 13.88
C GLN A 81 2.96 13.64 13.97
N GLY A 82 2.37 13.68 15.17
CA GLY A 82 1.03 14.25 15.39
C GLY A 82 -0.14 13.28 15.18
N GLY A 83 0.12 11.98 15.03
CA GLY A 83 -0.91 10.95 15.08
C GLY A 83 -0.56 9.67 14.30
N TRP A 84 -1.29 8.60 14.58
CA TRP A 84 -1.12 7.33 13.88
C TRP A 84 -1.50 7.45 12.40
N PRO A 85 -0.61 7.08 11.46
CA PRO A 85 -0.94 7.07 10.05
C PRO A 85 -2.04 6.05 9.77
N LEU A 86 -2.84 6.30 8.73
CA LEU A 86 -3.83 5.34 8.27
C LEU A 86 -3.25 4.50 7.11
N PRO A 87 -3.31 3.16 7.20
CA PRO A 87 -2.90 2.30 6.11
C PRO A 87 -3.81 2.54 4.89
N PRO A 88 -3.25 2.53 3.66
CA PRO A 88 -4.06 2.64 2.46
C PRO A 88 -4.96 1.39 2.30
N ALA A 89 -6.24 1.60 2.02
CA ALA A 89 -7.19 0.53 1.79
C ALA A 89 -7.05 -0.10 0.38
N GLY A 90 -7.44 -1.36 0.28
CA GLY A 90 -7.46 -2.17 -0.94
C GLY A 90 -6.27 -3.11 -1.06
N ASN A 91 -6.10 -3.68 -2.26
CA ASN A 91 -5.06 -4.67 -2.51
C ASN A 91 -3.67 -4.05 -2.33
N ILE A 92 -2.77 -4.82 -1.74
CA ILE A 92 -1.36 -4.50 -1.54
C ILE A 92 -0.48 -5.60 -2.13
N ILE A 93 0.70 -5.22 -2.58
CA ILE A 93 1.79 -6.12 -2.97
C ILE A 93 3.07 -5.59 -2.31
N VAL A 94 3.79 -6.46 -1.59
CA VAL A 94 5.08 -6.11 -0.97
C VAL A 94 6.13 -7.12 -1.44
N ALA A 95 7.15 -6.65 -2.17
CA ALA A 95 8.24 -7.49 -2.61
C ALA A 95 9.09 -7.97 -1.40
N PRO A 96 9.55 -9.23 -1.38
CA PRO A 96 10.38 -9.72 -0.29
C PRO A 96 11.75 -9.07 -0.34
N THR A 97 12.14 -8.38 0.73
CA THR A 97 13.47 -7.75 0.89
C THR A 97 14.27 -8.33 2.06
N MET A 98 13.66 -9.17 2.89
CA MET A 98 14.25 -9.80 4.08
C MET A 98 14.20 -11.33 4.01
N SER A 99 13.88 -11.89 2.84
CA SER A 99 13.82 -13.35 2.66
C SER A 99 15.17 -13.92 2.29
N ASN A 100 15.57 -14.99 2.96
CA ASN A 100 16.70 -15.84 2.54
C ASN A 100 16.28 -16.93 1.54
N ASN A 101 14.97 -17.03 1.25
CA ASN A 101 14.42 -18.00 0.31
C ASN A 101 14.38 -17.38 -1.10
N THR A 102 15.10 -18.00 -2.04
CA THR A 102 15.12 -17.59 -3.45
C THR A 102 13.77 -17.77 -4.16
N ASN A 103 12.86 -18.54 -3.58
CA ASN A 103 11.50 -18.77 -4.07
C ASN A 103 10.44 -17.95 -3.34
N ALA A 104 10.83 -17.01 -2.47
CA ALA A 104 9.87 -16.15 -1.77
C ALA A 104 9.00 -15.39 -2.77
N LYS A 105 7.69 -15.44 -2.56
CA LYS A 105 6.72 -14.65 -3.32
C LYS A 105 6.45 -13.33 -2.60
N PRO A 106 6.04 -12.28 -3.34
CA PRO A 106 5.53 -11.06 -2.72
C PRO A 106 4.46 -11.38 -1.69
N TYR A 107 4.45 -10.62 -0.59
CA TYR A 107 3.31 -10.63 0.30
C TYR A 107 2.17 -9.87 -0.37
N GLU A 108 1.04 -10.53 -0.57
CA GLU A 108 -0.13 -9.96 -1.20
C GLU A 108 -1.35 -10.12 -0.31
N GLY A 109 -2.29 -9.19 -0.41
CA GLY A 109 -3.56 -9.28 0.30
C GLY A 109 -4.32 -7.96 0.25
N THR A 110 -5.42 -7.89 0.99
CA THR A 110 -6.29 -6.72 0.98
C THR A 110 -6.34 -6.09 2.37
N ILE A 111 -6.10 -4.77 2.43
CA ILE A 111 -6.34 -3.99 3.64
C ILE A 111 -7.77 -3.45 3.60
N ALA A 112 -8.55 -3.76 4.63
CA ALA A 112 -9.91 -3.27 4.75
C ALA A 112 -9.94 -1.73 4.91
N SER A 113 -11.01 -1.11 4.41
CA SER A 113 -11.26 0.30 4.69
C SER A 113 -11.39 0.53 6.20
N GLY A 114 -10.70 1.53 6.73
CA GLY A 114 -10.69 1.84 8.16
C GLY A 114 -9.79 0.94 9.01
N ALA A 115 -8.97 0.08 8.39
CA ALA A 115 -7.92 -0.62 9.13
C ALA A 115 -6.95 0.38 9.79
N THR A 116 -6.36 -0.03 10.90
CA THR A 116 -5.37 0.76 11.64
C THR A 116 -4.10 -0.05 11.87
N TYR A 117 -2.98 0.63 12.07
CA TYR A 117 -1.82 -0.03 12.68
C TYR A 117 -2.09 -0.33 14.14
N LYS A 118 -1.59 -1.47 14.62
CA LYS A 118 -1.68 -1.89 16.01
C LYS A 118 -0.27 -2.04 16.55
N TYR A 119 -0.05 -1.54 17.76
CA TYR A 119 1.21 -1.72 18.48
C TYR A 119 0.92 -2.39 19.82
N THR A 120 1.63 -3.46 20.11
CA THR A 120 1.56 -4.18 21.39
C THR A 120 2.95 -4.30 22.00
N GLY A 121 3.16 -3.75 23.19
CA GLY A 121 4.45 -3.79 23.88
C GLY A 121 4.32 -4.14 25.35
N THR A 122 5.44 -4.52 25.96
CA THR A 122 5.52 -4.91 27.38
C THR A 122 6.24 -3.89 28.25
N GLY A 123 6.83 -2.86 27.63
CA GLY A 123 7.64 -1.85 28.30
C GLY A 123 9.11 -2.21 28.49
N VAL A 124 9.46 -3.49 28.34
CA VAL A 124 10.82 -4.02 28.52
C VAL A 124 11.46 -4.50 27.23
N GLU A 125 10.65 -4.98 26.28
CA GLU A 125 11.09 -5.42 24.95
C GLU A 125 10.46 -4.54 23.86
N PRO A 126 11.09 -4.45 22.67
CA PRO A 126 10.47 -3.85 21.51
C PRO A 126 9.08 -4.44 21.25
N GLY A 127 8.11 -3.57 20.97
CA GLY A 127 6.76 -4.00 20.72
C GLY A 127 6.56 -4.59 19.33
N ASN A 128 5.45 -5.31 19.17
CA ASN A 128 5.01 -5.82 17.89
C ASN A 128 4.12 -4.78 17.20
N LEU A 129 4.60 -4.26 16.08
CA LEU A 129 3.82 -3.43 15.18
C LEU A 129 3.20 -4.30 14.09
N THR A 130 1.87 -4.31 14.01
CA THR A 130 1.10 -5.08 13.04
C THR A 130 0.11 -4.24 12.24
N VAL A 131 -0.25 -4.75 11.07
CA VAL A 131 -1.37 -4.28 10.25
C VAL A 131 -2.20 -5.49 9.84
N THR A 132 -3.53 -5.33 9.84
CA THR A 132 -4.42 -6.40 9.39
C THR A 132 -4.46 -6.44 7.85
N VAL A 133 -4.02 -7.56 7.27
CA VAL A 133 -4.10 -7.84 5.83
C VAL A 133 -4.93 -9.11 5.63
N GLY A 134 -6.06 -8.97 4.94
CA GLY A 134 -7.10 -10.00 4.91
C GLY A 134 -7.62 -10.26 6.34
N SER A 135 -7.53 -11.51 6.78
CA SER A 135 -7.93 -11.93 8.12
C SER A 135 -6.77 -12.03 9.12
N ASN A 136 -5.54 -11.68 8.72
CA ASN A 136 -4.35 -11.91 9.51
C ASN A 136 -3.71 -10.58 9.94
N ASP A 137 -3.26 -10.52 11.19
CA ASP A 137 -2.39 -9.44 11.65
C ASP A 137 -0.95 -9.78 11.27
N VAL A 138 -0.30 -8.88 10.54
CA VAL A 138 1.00 -9.11 9.92
C VAL A 138 2.00 -8.09 10.43
N THR A 139 3.17 -8.56 10.88
CA THR A 139 4.29 -7.70 11.28
C THR A 139 5.07 -7.19 10.06
N LEU A 140 5.84 -6.12 10.24
CA LEU A 140 6.72 -5.60 9.20
C LEU A 140 7.69 -6.69 8.69
N THR A 141 8.23 -7.49 9.59
CA THR A 141 9.15 -8.59 9.25
C THR A 141 8.48 -9.62 8.36
N GLN A 142 7.24 -10.01 8.67
CA GLN A 142 6.47 -10.96 7.84
C GLN A 142 6.15 -10.37 6.46
N LEU A 143 5.79 -9.07 6.38
CA LEU A 143 5.58 -8.40 5.09
C LEU A 143 6.85 -8.40 4.22
N LEU A 144 8.02 -8.15 4.82
CA LEU A 144 9.28 -8.06 4.11
C LEU A 144 9.93 -9.42 3.80
N GLN A 145 9.56 -10.49 4.51
CA GLN A 145 10.03 -11.85 4.19
C GLN A 145 9.28 -12.47 3.01
N GLY A 146 8.10 -11.95 2.66
CA GLY A 146 7.23 -12.54 1.65
C GLY A 146 6.61 -13.86 2.11
N THR A 147 5.88 -14.53 1.22
CA THR A 147 5.27 -15.83 1.51
C THR A 147 6.06 -16.98 0.87
N THR A 148 5.95 -18.17 1.47
CA THR A 148 6.51 -19.42 0.90
C THR A 148 5.54 -20.13 -0.03
N THR A 149 4.25 -19.74 0.00
CA THR A 149 3.20 -20.21 -0.90
C THR A 149 2.64 -19.03 -1.66
N THR A 150 2.36 -19.20 -2.96
CA THR A 150 1.63 -18.20 -3.75
C THR A 150 0.31 -17.92 -3.02
N PRO A 151 0.04 -16.68 -2.57
CA PRO A 151 -1.26 -16.36 -2.01
C PRO A 151 -2.30 -16.58 -3.11
N THR A 152 -3.25 -17.48 -2.86
CA THR A 152 -4.40 -17.67 -3.75
C THR A 152 -5.18 -16.35 -3.76
N PRO A 153 -5.50 -15.80 -4.94
CA PRO A 153 -6.28 -14.56 -5.04
C PRO A 153 -7.65 -14.67 -4.38
#